data_AF-A0AAV4DKX1-F1
#
_entry.id   AF-A0AAV4DKX1-F1
#
_cell.length_a   1.000
_cell.length_b   1.000
_cell.length_c   1.000
_cell.angle_alpha   90.00
_cell.angle_beta   90.00
_cell.angle_gamma   90.00
#
_symmetry.space_group_name_H-M   'P 1'
#
loop_
_entity.id
_entity.type
_entity.pdbx_description
1 polymer ?
#
loop_
_entity_poly.entity_id
_entity_poly.type
_entity_poly.pdbx_seq_one_letter_code
_entity_poly.pdbx_strand_id
1 'polypeptide(L)'
;MGCTISPILFVMAMEVILKAAEGNAGPANLGGGCSMPPLKSFMDYTTIICSKEDETRRMLTRLDDLMSWCRMEFKPKKSRSLWRGKVDEATTFTVAE
;
A
#
# COMPACT_ATOMS: atom_id res chain seq x y z
N MET A 1 -1.63 3.99 28.11
CA MET A 1 -0.18 3.76 28.31
C MET A 1 0.35 3.08 27.06
N GLY A 2 1.38 3.63 26.42
CA GLY A 2 2.02 3.05 25.24
C GLY A 2 3.26 2.25 25.66
N CYS A 3 3.49 1.10 25.03
CA CYS A 3 4.74 0.35 25.18
C CYS A 3 5.77 0.88 24.17
N THR A 4 6.97 1.21 24.64
CA THR A 4 8.06 1.77 23.81
C THR A 4 8.47 0.85 22.66
N ILE A 5 8.24 -0.46 22.80
CA ILE A 5 8.62 -1.47 21.81
C ILE A 5 7.51 -1.66 20.75
N SER A 6 6.26 -1.27 21.03
CA SER A 6 5.14 -1.47 20.10
C SER A 6 5.34 -0.83 18.72
N PRO A 7 5.82 0.43 18.60
CA PRO A 7 6.01 1.04 17.28
C PRO A 7 7.03 0.30 16.42
N ILE A 8 8.14 -0.15 17.01
CA ILE A 8 9.19 -0.83 16.23
C ILE A 8 8.73 -2.23 15.81
N LEU A 9 8.02 -2.97 16.67
CA LEU A 9 7.43 -4.26 16.31
C LEU A 9 6.40 -4.12 15.19
N PHE A 10 5.58 -3.08 15.24
CA PHE A 10 4.60 -2.80 14.20
C PHE A 10 5.27 -2.51 12.86
N VAL A 11 6.29 -1.65 12.83
CA VAL A 11 7.04 -1.33 11.60
C VAL A 11 7.71 -2.58 11.03
N MET A 12 8.32 -3.42 11.88
CA MET A 12 8.93 -4.68 11.41
C MET A 12 7.89 -5.64 10.83
N ALA A 13 6.72 -5.78 11.45
CA ALA A 13 5.65 -6.63 10.93
C ALA A 13 5.12 -6.11 9.59
N MET A 14 4.88 -4.80 9.48
CA MET A 14 4.44 -4.17 8.22
C MET A 14 5.47 -4.34 7.11
N GLU A 15 6.76 -4.19 7.39
CA GLU A 15 7.83 -4.38 6.40
C GLU A 15 7.82 -5.80 5.78
N VAL A 16 7.56 -6.83 6.61
CA VAL A 16 7.43 -8.22 6.13
C VAL A 16 6.22 -8.36 5.20
N ILE A 17 5.08 -7.80 5.59
CA ILE A 17 3.84 -7.82 4.79
C ILE A 17 4.03 -7.10 3.46
N LEU A 18 4.68 -5.94 3.48
CA LEU A 18 4.91 -5.13 2.29
C LEU A 18 5.85 -5.83 1.31
N LYS A 19 6.94 -6.44 1.80
CA LYS A 19 7.82 -7.26 0.94
C LYS A 19 7.09 -8.47 0.35
N ALA A 20 6.20 -9.08 1.12
CA ALA A 20 5.36 -10.15 0.60
C ALA A 20 4.35 -9.64 -0.45
N ALA A 21 3.91 -8.38 -0.36
CA ALA A 21 2.99 -7.75 -1.31
C ALA A 21 3.69 -7.25 -2.59
N GLU A 22 4.91 -6.73 -2.50
CA GLU A 22 5.70 -6.22 -3.64
C GLU A 22 5.79 -7.27 -4.76
N GLY A 23 6.05 -8.53 -4.42
CA GLY A 23 6.09 -9.63 -5.40
C GLY A 23 7.05 -9.33 -6.57
N ASN A 24 6.51 -9.19 -7.79
CA ASN A 24 7.23 -8.84 -9.02
C ASN A 24 6.98 -7.38 -9.47
N ALA A 25 6.36 -6.54 -8.64
CA ALA A 25 6.11 -5.15 -8.99
C ALA A 25 7.46 -4.43 -9.20
N GLY A 26 7.68 -3.96 -10.42
CA GLY A 26 8.85 -3.16 -10.75
C GLY A 26 8.79 -1.78 -10.08
N PRO A 27 9.93 -1.09 -9.95
CA PRO A 27 9.94 0.24 -9.40
C PRO A 27 9.17 1.20 -10.33
N ALA A 28 8.34 2.06 -9.75
CA ALA A 28 7.54 3.01 -10.51
C ALA A 28 8.44 4.11 -11.06
N ASN A 29 8.33 4.36 -12.36
CA ASN A 29 9.06 5.43 -13.01
C ASN A 29 8.23 6.72 -12.90
N LEU A 30 8.79 7.73 -12.24
CA LEU A 30 8.16 9.04 -12.03
C LEU A 30 8.51 10.03 -13.15
N GLY A 31 9.28 9.61 -14.14
CA GLY A 31 9.86 10.47 -15.17
C GLY A 31 11.15 11.14 -14.71
N GLY A 32 11.88 11.75 -15.65
CA GLY A 32 13.10 12.52 -15.35
C GLY A 32 14.25 11.70 -14.76
N GLY A 33 14.28 10.39 -15.00
CA GLY A 33 15.28 9.48 -14.40
C GLY A 33 15.01 9.12 -12.93
N CYS A 34 13.89 9.57 -12.36
CA CYS A 34 13.51 9.27 -10.99
C CYS A 34 12.66 7.99 -10.93
N SER A 35 13.05 7.05 -10.07
CA SER A 35 12.31 5.82 -9.82
C SER A 35 12.11 5.63 -8.33
N MET A 36 10.90 5.20 -7.93
CA MET A 36 10.56 4.89 -6.55
C MET A 36 10.15 3.43 -6.39
N PRO A 37 10.36 2.83 -5.22
CA PRO A 37 9.80 1.53 -4.91
C PRO A 37 8.27 1.59 -5.04
N PRO A 38 7.63 0.49 -5.46
CA PRO A 38 6.19 0.46 -5.72
C PRO A 38 5.37 0.57 -4.43
N LEU A 39 5.96 0.22 -3.28
CA LEU A 39 5.38 0.38 -1.96
C LEU A 39 6.23 1.29 -1.08
N LYS A 40 5.56 2.17 -0.34
CA LYS A 40 6.15 2.93 0.76
C LYS A 40 5.19 2.91 1.93
N SER A 41 5.70 2.68 3.13
CA SER A 41 4.90 2.76 4.34
C SER A 41 5.54 3.66 5.38
N PHE A 42 4.69 4.30 6.17
CA PHE A 42 5.07 4.94 7.41
C PHE A 42 4.03 4.59 8.46
N MET A 43 4.42 3.73 9.41
CA MET A 43 3.49 3.16 10.39
C MET A 43 2.28 2.54 9.67
N ASP A 44 1.06 2.92 10.05
CA ASP A 44 -0.21 2.40 9.52
C ASP A 44 -0.57 2.94 8.14
N TYR A 45 0.13 3.96 7.65
CA TYR A 45 -0.07 4.49 6.30
C TYR A 45 0.80 3.77 5.29
N THR A 46 0.17 3.27 4.23
CA THR A 46 0.85 2.66 3.08
C THR A 46 0.44 3.39 1.81
N THR A 47 1.43 3.69 0.97
CA THR A 47 1.28 4.32 -0.33
C THR A 47 1.74 3.35 -1.41
N ILE A 48 0.86 3.13 -2.38
CA ILE A 48 1.12 2.37 -3.59
C ILE A 48 1.47 3.36 -4.71
N ILE A 49 2.60 3.15 -5.37
CA ILE A 49 3.02 3.93 -6.54
C ILE A 49 3.22 2.94 -7.69
N CYS A 50 2.34 2.98 -8.69
CA CYS A 50 2.48 2.19 -9.90
C CYS A 50 2.18 3.06 -11.13
N SER A 51 2.76 2.69 -12.28
CA SER A 51 2.56 3.44 -13.53
C SER A 51 1.27 3.05 -14.26
N LYS A 52 0.70 1.88 -13.97
CA LYS A 52 -0.52 1.36 -14.59
C LYS A 52 -1.57 0.99 -13.55
N GLU A 53 -2.83 1.21 -13.90
CA GLU A 53 -3.98 0.88 -13.04
C GLU A 53 -4.08 -0.62 -12.74
N ASP A 54 -3.87 -1.49 -13.75
CA ASP A 54 -3.91 -2.95 -13.57
C ASP A 54 -2.87 -3.46 -12.56
N GLU A 55 -1.67 -2.86 -12.58
CA GLU A 55 -0.59 -3.19 -11.63
C GLU A 55 -0.98 -2.76 -10.22
N THR A 56 -1.52 -1.55 -10.07
CA THR A 56 -2.06 -1.05 -8.79
C THR A 56 -3.15 -1.97 -8.25
N ARG A 57 -4.11 -2.38 -9.08
CA ARG A 57 -5.24 -3.23 -8.65
C ARG A 57 -4.79 -4.61 -8.20
N ARG A 58 -3.85 -5.23 -8.93
CA ARG A 58 -3.26 -6.53 -8.54
C ARG A 58 -2.52 -6.43 -7.22
N MET A 59 -1.70 -5.39 -7.05
CA MET A 59 -0.94 -5.20 -5.81
C MET A 59 -1.87 -4.89 -4.63
N LEU A 60 -2.93 -4.13 -4.86
CA LEU A 60 -3.94 -3.86 -3.85
C LEU A 60 -4.65 -5.12 -3.39
N THR A 61 -5.10 -5.96 -4.33
CA THR A 61 -5.79 -7.22 -4.02
C THR A 61 -4.89 -8.13 -3.19
N ARG A 62 -3.63 -8.26 -3.59
CA ARG A 62 -2.64 -9.06 -2.85
C ARG A 62 -2.37 -8.50 -1.45
N LEU A 63 -2.26 -7.18 -1.32
CA LEU A 63 -2.02 -6.54 -0.04
C LEU A 63 -3.22 -6.73 0.90
N ASP A 64 -4.44 -6.69 0.36
CA ASP A 64 -5.67 -6.92 1.11
C ASP A 64 -5.76 -8.37 1.64
N ASP A 65 -5.46 -9.36 0.80
CA ASP A 65 -5.38 -10.77 1.21
C ASP A 65 -4.38 -10.98 2.37
N LEU A 66 -3.19 -10.38 2.25
CA LEU A 66 -2.15 -10.47 3.28
C LEU A 66 -2.57 -9.80 4.59
N MET A 67 -3.22 -8.63 4.51
CA MET A 67 -3.72 -7.95 5.69
C MET A 67 -4.81 -8.77 6.39
N SER A 68 -5.72 -9.38 5.63
CA SER A 68 -6.73 -10.30 6.14
C SER A 68 -6.10 -11.50 6.87
N TRP A 69 -5.05 -12.09 6.31
CA TRP A 69 -4.27 -13.16 6.97
C TRP A 69 -3.64 -12.70 8.28
N CYS A 70 -3.17 -11.46 8.32
CA CYS A 70 -2.61 -10.83 9.51
C CYS A 70 -3.66 -10.28 10.49
N ARG A 71 -4.96 -10.51 10.24
CA ARG A 71 -6.09 -9.98 11.04
C ARG A 71 -6.12 -8.45 11.11
N MET A 72 -5.69 -7.79 10.03
CA MET A 72 -5.73 -6.35 9.85
C MET A 72 -6.61 -6.00 8.65
N GLU A 73 -7.12 -4.77 8.62
CA GLU A 73 -8.02 -4.29 7.59
C GLU A 73 -7.67 -2.83 7.25
N PHE A 74 -7.63 -2.51 5.96
CA PHE A 74 -7.57 -1.11 5.54
C PHE A 74 -8.94 -0.48 5.63
N LYS A 75 -9.00 0.78 6.07
CA LYS A 75 -10.27 1.52 6.14
C LYS A 75 -10.54 2.18 4.79
N PRO A 76 -11.47 1.67 3.95
CA PRO A 76 -11.63 2.17 2.58
C PRO A 76 -12.04 3.65 2.56
N LYS A 77 -12.87 4.07 3.54
CA LYS A 77 -13.29 5.47 3.74
C LYS A 77 -12.13 6.44 4.02
N LYS A 78 -10.97 5.93 4.44
CA LYS A 78 -9.76 6.73 4.71
C LYS A 78 -8.71 6.60 3.60
N SER A 79 -8.87 5.65 2.69
CA SER A 79 -7.96 5.42 1.56
C SER A 79 -8.36 6.28 0.36
N ARG A 80 -7.38 6.73 -0.43
CA ARG A 80 -7.60 7.59 -1.61
C ARG A 80 -6.68 7.24 -2.76
N SER A 81 -7.19 7.28 -3.98
CA SER A 81 -6.44 7.14 -5.22
C SER A 81 -6.14 8.51 -5.81
N LEU A 82 -4.92 8.68 -6.30
CA LEU A 82 -4.50 9.89 -7.00
C LEU A 82 -4.10 9.52 -8.43
N TRP A 83 -4.73 10.15 -9.41
CA TRP A 83 -4.39 10.00 -10.82
C TRP A 83 -4.07 11.36 -11.42
N ARG A 84 -2.87 11.51 -11.99
CA ARG A 84 -2.39 12.76 -12.62
C ARG A 84 -2.56 14.01 -11.74
N GLY A 85 -2.30 13.88 -10.44
CA GLY A 85 -2.38 14.98 -9.48
C GLY A 85 -3.80 15.37 -9.06
N LYS A 86 -4.82 14.63 -9.48
CA LYS A 86 -6.21 14.79 -9.01
C LYS A 86 -6.62 13.57 -8.20
N VAL A 87 -7.38 13.82 -7.13
CA VAL A 87 -8.04 12.73 -6.39
C VAL A 87 -9.08 12.13 -7.30
N ASP A 88 -8.98 10.84 -7.51
CA ASP A 88 -9.98 10.09 -8.24
C ASP A 88 -10.92 9.44 -7.24
N GLU A 89 -12.14 9.98 -7.13
CA GLU A 89 -13.18 9.46 -6.25
C GLU A 89 -13.95 8.28 -6.86
N ALA A 90 -13.87 8.09 -8.18
CA ALA A 90 -14.54 6.98 -8.87
C ALA A 90 -13.83 5.64 -8.62
N THR A 91 -12.51 5.68 -8.44
CA THR A 91 -11.67 4.50 -8.14
C THR A 91 -11.52 4.32 -6.63
N THR A 92 -12.63 4.41 -5.90
CA THR A 92 -12.64 4.12 -4.45
C THR A 92 -12.28 2.65 -4.24
N PHE A 93 -11.32 2.40 -3.35
CA PHE A 93 -10.90 1.07 -2.90
C PHE A 93 -12.13 0.22 -2.56
N THR A 94 -12.49 -0.71 -3.43
CA THR A 94 -13.50 -1.73 -3.16
C THR A 94 -12.76 -2.96 -2.67
N VAL A 95 -12.38 -2.91 -1.39
CA VAL A 95 -11.99 -4.10 -0.65
C VAL A 95 -13.29 -4.84 -0.32
N ALA A 96 -13.31 -6.16 -0.51
CA ALA A 96 -14.50 -6.96 -0.21
C ALA A 96 -14.81 -6.87 1.29
N GLU A 97 -16.04 -6.48 1.63
CA GLU A 97 -16.57 -6.63 3.00
C GLU A 97 -16.67 -8.10 3.42
#